data_AF-A0AA45WT77-F1
#
_entry.id   AF-A0AA45WT77-F1
#
_cell.length_a   1.000
_cell.length_b   1.000
_cell.length_c   1.000
_cell.angle_alpha   90.00
_cell.angle_beta   90.00
_cell.angle_gamma   90.00
#
_symmetry.space_group_name_H-M   'P 1'
#
loop_
_entity.id
_entity.type
_entity.pdbx_description
1 polymer ?
#
loop_
_entity_poly.entity_id
_entity_poly.type
_entity_poly.pdbx_seq_one_letter_code
_entity_poly.pdbx_strand_id
1 'polypeptide(L)'
;MVRNMNPDRNPASGKVTLWTRQDIRSLEELKMNGVIRITPQHLKEKFEEITDYIASLYSWFVQAANQRVPKPAEVMFPVWCSVSEANMLRPTEETVVYVLEVDESEVIYFDSVKWDYVLNHLYIPKDSDDAQTYREEMRRRGHRDVYSFFDHKTAHFYARERTEIMNSWSRIFEIDQWDIFRVQANLWEIRNGMVKSILYQQDVVSNEHLKNERKFDVQADTFYNGNR
;
A
#
# COMPACT_ATOMS: atom_id res chain seq x y z
N MET A 1 4.94 11.05 21.58
CA MET A 1 5.83 9.88 21.75
C MET A 1 4.98 8.62 21.67
N VAL A 2 4.81 8.02 20.49
CA VAL A 2 4.54 6.59 20.32
C VAL A 2 5.22 6.18 19.02
N ARG A 3 6.54 5.94 19.09
CA ARG A 3 7.28 5.26 18.02
C ARG A 3 7.00 3.77 18.19
N ASN A 4 5.83 3.30 17.78
CA ASN A 4 5.67 1.86 17.49
C ASN A 4 6.42 1.62 16.18
N MET A 5 7.73 1.46 16.32
CA MET A 5 8.63 1.14 15.22
C MET A 5 8.16 -0.18 14.61
N ASN A 6 8.05 -0.19 13.29
CA ASN A 6 8.04 -1.42 12.51
C ASN A 6 9.10 -2.38 13.09
N PRO A 7 8.74 -3.60 13.54
CA PRO A 7 9.69 -4.54 14.14
C PRO A 7 10.84 -4.92 13.20
N ASP A 8 10.69 -4.70 11.90
CA ASP A 8 11.72 -4.93 10.88
C ASP A 8 12.55 -3.67 10.54
N ARG A 9 12.41 -2.60 11.33
CA ARG A 9 13.20 -1.37 11.17
C ARG A 9 14.59 -1.58 11.77
N ASN A 10 15.64 -1.36 10.97
CA ASN A 10 17.00 -1.26 11.49
C ASN A 10 17.38 0.23 11.66
N PRO A 11 17.20 0.83 12.85
CA PRO A 11 17.47 2.25 13.06
C PRO A 11 18.96 2.64 12.92
N ALA A 12 19.89 1.67 12.84
CA ALA A 12 21.32 1.95 12.71
C ALA A 12 21.79 2.18 11.27
N SER A 13 21.05 1.69 10.26
CA SER A 13 21.44 1.81 8.84
C SER A 13 20.68 2.88 8.06
N GLY A 14 19.59 3.42 8.61
CA GLY A 14 18.67 4.30 7.87
C GLY A 14 17.89 3.58 6.77
N LYS A 15 17.91 2.24 6.77
CA LYS A 15 17.25 1.40 5.78
C LYS A 15 16.06 0.64 6.36
N VAL A 16 15.14 0.28 5.49
CA VAL A 16 13.94 -0.50 5.81
C VAL A 16 13.75 -1.65 4.85
N THR A 17 13.11 -2.72 5.32
CA THR A 17 12.68 -3.83 4.48
C THR A 17 11.26 -3.61 4.00
N LEU A 18 11.03 -3.80 2.71
CA LEU A 18 9.72 -3.70 2.07
C LEU A 18 9.45 -4.94 1.21
N TRP A 19 8.18 -5.29 1.06
CA TRP A 19 7.75 -6.42 0.22
C TRP A 19 6.82 -5.92 -0.87
N THR A 20 7.04 -6.33 -2.10
CA THR A 20 6.15 -5.97 -3.21
C THR A 20 5.94 -7.15 -4.14
N ARG A 21 4.66 -7.47 -4.39
CA ARG A 21 4.27 -8.51 -5.33
C ARG A 21 4.16 -7.93 -6.72
N GLN A 22 4.89 -8.52 -7.67
CA GLN A 22 4.95 -8.10 -9.06
C GLN A 22 4.68 -9.28 -9.97
N ASP A 23 4.26 -8.99 -11.20
CA ASP A 23 4.15 -9.98 -12.27
C ASP A 23 5.51 -10.66 -12.52
N ILE A 24 5.50 -11.97 -12.80
CA ILE A 24 6.74 -12.73 -13.03
C ILE A 24 7.57 -12.17 -14.20
N ARG A 25 6.95 -11.50 -15.18
CA ARG A 25 7.63 -10.80 -16.28
C ARG A 25 8.58 -9.70 -15.80
N SER A 26 8.34 -9.14 -14.61
CA SER A 26 9.20 -8.11 -14.01
C SER A 26 10.62 -8.59 -13.73
N LEU A 27 10.85 -9.91 -13.63
CA LEU A 27 12.20 -10.47 -13.48
C LEU A 27 13.07 -10.18 -14.70
N GLU A 28 12.51 -10.34 -15.90
CA GLU A 28 13.23 -10.04 -17.14
C GLU A 28 13.37 -8.53 -17.32
N GLU A 29 12.36 -7.73 -16.95
CA GLU A 29 12.48 -6.27 -16.95
C GLU A 29 13.62 -5.78 -16.05
N LEU A 30 13.71 -6.31 -14.83
CA LEU A 30 14.77 -5.95 -13.88
C LEU A 30 16.15 -6.37 -14.41
N LYS A 31 16.24 -7.55 -15.03
CA LYS A 31 17.48 -8.07 -15.61
C LYS A 31 17.94 -7.25 -16.82
N MET A 32 17.03 -6.90 -17.73
CA MET A 32 17.35 -6.16 -18.95
C MET A 32 17.61 -4.68 -18.68
N ASN A 33 16.80 -4.06 -17.83
CA ASN A 33 16.79 -2.60 -17.65
C ASN A 33 17.49 -2.16 -16.35
N GLY A 34 17.74 -3.08 -15.41
CA GLY A 34 18.25 -2.76 -14.07
C GLY A 34 17.21 -2.11 -13.15
N VAL A 35 15.99 -1.86 -13.64
CA VAL A 35 14.92 -1.14 -12.94
C VAL A 35 13.54 -1.64 -13.36
N ILE A 36 12.60 -1.73 -12.40
CA ILE A 36 11.17 -1.95 -12.64
C ILE A 36 10.42 -0.65 -12.37
N ARG A 37 9.55 -0.25 -13.31
CA ARG A 37 8.68 0.92 -13.21
C ARG A 37 7.25 0.55 -13.60
N ILE A 38 6.28 1.05 -12.84
CA ILE A 38 4.87 0.82 -13.15
C ILE A 38 4.46 1.73 -14.32
N THR A 39 3.90 1.11 -15.35
CA THR A 39 3.47 1.76 -16.60
C THR A 39 1.95 1.79 -16.70
N PRO A 40 1.36 2.60 -17.61
CA PRO A 40 -0.08 2.56 -17.86
C PRO A 40 -0.61 1.17 -18.25
N GLN A 41 0.20 0.37 -18.95
CA GLN A 41 -0.19 -0.99 -19.33
C GLN A 41 -0.37 -1.90 -18.12
N HIS A 42 0.47 -1.78 -17.09
CA HIS A 42 0.32 -2.51 -15.83
C HIS A 42 -1.02 -2.19 -15.14
N LEU A 43 -1.43 -0.91 -15.14
CA LEU A 43 -2.74 -0.52 -14.60
C LEU A 43 -3.88 -1.12 -15.43
N LYS A 44 -3.76 -1.07 -16.77
CA LYS A 44 -4.76 -1.63 -17.68
C LYS A 44 -4.98 -3.12 -17.47
N GLU A 45 -3.90 -3.88 -17.32
CA GLU A 45 -3.96 -5.32 -17.06
C GLU A 45 -4.55 -5.64 -15.68
N LYS A 46 -4.28 -4.79 -14.67
CA LYS A 46 -4.73 -5.03 -13.29
C LYS A 46 -6.18 -4.62 -13.03
N PHE A 47 -6.63 -3.52 -13.66
CA PHE A 47 -7.89 -2.85 -13.32
C PHE A 47 -8.92 -2.91 -14.44
N GLU A 48 -8.53 -3.33 -15.64
CA GLU A 48 -9.41 -3.57 -16.78
C GLU A 48 -10.40 -2.41 -17.00
N GLU A 49 -11.69 -2.63 -16.80
CA GLU A 49 -12.77 -1.66 -17.03
C GLU A 49 -12.67 -0.39 -16.18
N ILE A 50 -12.05 -0.46 -14.99
CA ILE A 50 -11.94 0.69 -14.07
C ILE A 50 -10.57 1.39 -14.16
N THR A 51 -9.76 1.07 -15.18
CA THR A 51 -8.40 1.61 -15.33
C THR A 51 -8.36 3.13 -15.35
N ASP A 52 -9.20 3.79 -16.13
CA ASP A 52 -9.18 5.25 -16.26
C ASP A 52 -9.54 5.94 -14.93
N TYR A 53 -10.49 5.36 -14.19
CA TYR A 53 -10.85 5.81 -12.86
C TYR A 53 -9.66 5.74 -11.90
N ILE A 54 -9.02 4.57 -11.81
CA ILE A 54 -7.86 4.36 -10.92
C ILE A 54 -6.67 5.22 -11.34
N ALA A 55 -6.40 5.34 -12.64
CA ALA A 55 -5.32 6.16 -13.17
C ALA A 55 -5.49 7.65 -12.80
N SER A 56 -6.72 8.15 -12.77
CA SER A 56 -7.00 9.53 -12.33
C SER A 56 -6.66 9.76 -10.85
N LEU A 57 -7.01 8.80 -9.98
CA LEU A 57 -6.71 8.85 -8.55
C LEU A 57 -5.21 8.69 -8.30
N TYR A 58 -4.54 7.82 -9.04
CA TYR A 58 -3.10 7.64 -8.98
C TYR A 58 -2.36 8.88 -9.47
N SER A 59 -2.90 9.60 -10.45
CA SER A 59 -2.33 10.87 -10.91
C SER A 59 -2.35 11.92 -9.81
N TRP A 60 -3.44 12.00 -9.03
CA TRP A 60 -3.48 12.84 -7.82
C TRP A 60 -2.44 12.38 -6.78
N PHE A 61 -2.38 11.07 -6.50
CA PHE A 61 -1.43 10.52 -5.53
C PHE A 61 0.01 10.84 -5.92
N VAL A 62 0.37 10.65 -7.18
CA VAL A 62 1.70 10.95 -7.74
C VAL A 62 2.08 12.41 -7.50
N GLN A 63 1.16 13.36 -7.74
CA GLN A 63 1.43 14.78 -7.51
C GLN A 63 1.68 15.06 -6.02
N ALA A 64 0.85 14.50 -5.14
CA ALA A 64 0.97 14.70 -3.69
C ALA A 64 2.23 14.02 -3.11
N ALA A 65 2.57 12.81 -3.58
CA ALA A 65 3.74 12.07 -3.16
C ALA A 65 5.05 12.70 -3.67
N ASN A 66 5.05 13.26 -4.88
CA ASN A 66 6.22 13.94 -5.46
C ASN A 66 6.68 15.17 -4.65
N GLN A 67 5.76 15.80 -3.90
CA GLN A 67 6.10 16.89 -2.98
C GLN A 67 6.86 16.42 -1.73
N ARG A 68 6.84 15.11 -1.44
CA ARG A 68 7.44 14.50 -0.25
C ARG A 68 8.74 13.81 -0.61
N VAL A 69 8.68 12.90 -1.58
CA VAL A 69 9.83 12.21 -2.15
C VAL A 69 9.86 12.53 -3.65
N PRO A 70 10.87 13.27 -4.14
CA PRO A 70 10.93 13.65 -5.55
C PRO A 70 10.90 12.44 -6.48
N LYS A 71 9.99 12.48 -7.45
CA LYS A 71 9.79 11.45 -8.46
C LYS A 71 10.79 11.63 -9.60
N PRO A 72 11.45 10.57 -10.07
CA PRO A 72 12.19 10.59 -11.33
C PRO A 72 11.31 11.01 -12.52
N ALA A 73 11.91 11.58 -13.56
CA ALA A 73 11.17 12.10 -14.72
C ALA A 73 10.42 10.97 -15.46
N GLU A 74 11.04 9.79 -15.51
CA GLU A 74 10.61 8.61 -16.28
C GLU A 74 9.55 7.76 -15.56
N VAL A 75 9.29 8.05 -14.28
CA VAL A 75 8.32 7.28 -13.48
C VAL A 75 6.92 7.83 -13.69
N MET A 76 5.97 6.96 -14.01
CA MET A 76 4.57 7.34 -14.21
C MET A 76 3.73 7.08 -12.95
N PHE A 77 3.91 5.90 -12.32
CA PHE A 77 3.16 5.48 -11.16
C PHE A 77 4.08 4.85 -10.11
N PRO A 78 3.73 4.92 -8.81
CA PRO A 78 4.52 4.32 -7.76
C PRO A 78 4.35 2.80 -7.72
N VAL A 79 5.36 2.12 -7.21
CA VAL A 79 5.34 0.72 -6.80
C VAL A 79 4.73 0.63 -5.40
N TRP A 80 3.72 -0.21 -5.23
CA TRP A 80 3.08 -0.47 -3.93
C TRP A 80 3.81 -1.54 -3.13
N CYS A 81 4.07 -1.24 -1.86
CA CYS A 81 4.85 -2.06 -0.96
C CYS A 81 4.12 -2.28 0.37
N SER A 82 4.22 -3.50 0.89
CA SER A 82 3.88 -3.84 2.26
C SER A 82 5.07 -3.55 3.17
N VAL A 83 4.79 -3.06 4.38
CA VAL A 83 5.81 -2.77 5.41
C VAL A 83 6.14 -3.95 6.31
N SER A 84 5.50 -5.10 6.08
CA SER A 84 5.66 -6.30 6.89
C SER A 84 5.50 -7.56 6.04
N GLU A 85 6.35 -8.56 6.29
CA GLU A 85 6.24 -9.89 5.68
C GLU A 85 4.90 -10.57 6.04
N ALA A 86 4.39 -10.34 7.26
CA ALA A 86 3.17 -10.98 7.74
C ALA A 86 1.91 -10.51 6.99
N ASN A 87 1.93 -9.27 6.48
CA ASN A 87 0.81 -8.65 5.77
C ASN A 87 1.10 -8.39 4.27
N MET A 88 2.15 -9.02 3.72
CA MET A 88 2.44 -8.91 2.28
C MET A 88 1.48 -9.78 1.47
N LEU A 89 1.17 -9.34 0.24
CA LEU A 89 0.54 -10.22 -0.73
C LEU A 89 1.50 -11.38 -1.06
N ARG A 90 1.03 -12.61 -0.86
CA ARG A 90 1.81 -13.81 -1.18
C ARG A 90 1.99 -13.98 -2.70
N PRO A 91 3.14 -14.52 -3.15
CA PRO A 91 3.35 -14.84 -4.56
C PRO A 91 2.38 -15.96 -5.01
N THR A 92 2.06 -15.94 -6.30
CA THR A 92 1.26 -16.94 -7.02
C THR A 92 2.12 -17.58 -8.12
N GLU A 93 1.57 -18.49 -8.92
CA GLU A 93 2.31 -19.05 -10.07
C GLU A 93 2.78 -17.97 -11.06
N GLU A 94 1.98 -16.90 -11.21
CA GLU A 94 2.22 -15.81 -12.17
C GLU A 94 2.90 -14.58 -11.54
N THR A 95 3.21 -14.62 -10.25
CA THR A 95 3.77 -13.46 -9.54
C THR A 95 4.91 -13.84 -8.60
N VAL A 96 5.82 -12.90 -8.40
CA VAL A 96 6.90 -13.00 -7.42
C VAL A 96 6.76 -11.92 -6.37
N VAL A 97 7.34 -12.12 -5.19
CA VAL A 97 7.50 -11.05 -4.20
C VAL A 97 8.96 -10.67 -4.10
N TYR A 98 9.28 -9.42 -4.38
CA TYR A 98 10.59 -8.86 -4.07
C TYR A 98 10.66 -8.47 -2.61
N VAL A 99 11.70 -8.95 -1.92
CA VAL A 99 12.12 -8.44 -0.61
C VAL A 99 13.18 -7.38 -0.86
N LEU A 100 12.87 -6.14 -0.50
CA LEU A 100 13.68 -4.97 -0.81
C LEU A 100 14.31 -4.41 0.46
N GLU A 101 15.57 -4.01 0.39
CA GLU A 101 16.21 -3.13 1.38
C GLU A 101 16.44 -1.76 0.73
N VAL A 102 15.80 -0.73 1.27
CA VAL A 102 15.76 0.62 0.70
C VAL A 102 16.11 1.67 1.74
N ASP A 103 16.66 2.80 1.31
CA ASP A 103 16.86 3.94 2.20
C ASP A 103 15.50 4.53 2.60
N GLU A 104 15.28 4.76 3.90
CA GLU A 104 13.99 5.21 4.43
C GLU A 104 13.57 6.56 3.83
N SER A 105 14.53 7.39 3.40
CA SER A 105 14.28 8.67 2.72
C SER A 105 13.67 8.54 1.32
N GLU A 106 13.74 7.37 0.70
CA GLU A 106 13.11 7.10 -0.60
C GLU A 106 11.68 6.56 -0.47
N VAL A 107 11.22 6.29 0.76
CA VAL A 107 9.94 5.63 1.02
C VAL A 107 8.85 6.65 1.28
N ILE A 108 7.72 6.47 0.60
CA ILE A 108 6.50 7.24 0.85
C ILE A 108 5.56 6.37 1.66
N TYR A 109 5.41 6.66 2.95
CA TYR A 109 4.44 5.98 3.80
C TYR A 109 3.08 6.65 3.74
N PHE A 110 2.02 5.85 3.72
CA PHE A 110 0.64 6.33 3.79
C PHE A 110 -0.26 5.35 4.53
N ASP A 111 -1.41 5.86 4.95
CA ASP A 111 -2.48 5.15 5.62
C ASP A 111 -3.42 4.52 4.58
N SER A 112 -3.43 3.19 4.51
CA SER A 112 -4.23 2.42 3.55
C SER A 112 -5.74 2.58 3.79
N VAL A 113 -6.17 2.75 5.04
CA VAL A 113 -7.57 2.99 5.39
C VAL A 113 -8.01 4.37 4.89
N LYS A 114 -7.16 5.39 5.05
CA LYS A 114 -7.44 6.72 4.48
C LYS A 114 -7.36 6.71 2.96
N TRP A 115 -6.54 5.85 2.35
CA TRP A 115 -6.53 5.66 0.89
C TRP A 115 -7.86 5.10 0.35
N ASP A 116 -8.52 4.20 1.08
CA ASP A 116 -9.86 3.73 0.70
C ASP A 116 -10.87 4.89 0.62
N TYR A 117 -10.71 5.93 1.42
CA TYR A 117 -11.56 7.13 1.33
C TYR A 117 -11.28 7.88 0.02
N VAL A 118 -10.03 7.96 -0.43
CA VAL A 118 -9.69 8.53 -1.75
C VAL A 118 -10.32 7.71 -2.88
N LEU A 119 -10.21 6.37 -2.80
CA LEU A 119 -10.82 5.46 -3.77
C LEU A 119 -12.34 5.59 -3.85
N ASN A 120 -12.99 6.05 -2.78
CA ASN A 120 -14.44 6.25 -2.71
C ASN A 120 -14.85 7.73 -2.76
N HIS A 121 -13.92 8.64 -3.06
CA HIS A 121 -14.15 10.09 -3.07
C HIS A 121 -14.81 10.63 -1.78
N LEU A 122 -14.34 10.17 -0.63
CA LEU A 122 -14.82 10.56 0.68
C LEU A 122 -13.92 11.60 1.33
N TYR A 123 -14.52 12.43 2.18
CA TYR A 123 -13.78 13.36 3.04
C TYR A 123 -13.03 12.59 4.12
N ILE A 124 -11.73 12.86 4.28
CA ILE A 124 -10.88 12.24 5.28
C ILE A 124 -10.83 13.17 6.50
N PRO A 125 -11.54 12.89 7.60
CA PRO A 125 -11.57 13.80 8.75
C PRO A 125 -10.22 13.87 9.47
N LYS A 126 -9.92 15.02 10.07
CA LYS A 126 -8.75 15.21 10.95
C LYS A 126 -8.93 14.45 12.27
N ASP A 127 -10.13 14.52 12.82
CA ASP A 127 -10.51 13.96 14.11
C ASP A 127 -12.04 13.75 14.16
N SER A 128 -12.55 13.33 15.32
CA SER A 128 -13.99 13.09 15.52
C SER A 128 -14.84 14.36 15.37
N ASP A 129 -14.29 15.51 15.75
CA ASP A 129 -15.03 16.78 15.77
C ASP A 129 -15.12 17.37 14.36
N ASP A 130 -14.05 17.27 13.58
CA ASP A 130 -14.02 17.56 12.14
C ASP A 130 -14.99 16.64 11.38
N ALA A 131 -15.02 15.35 11.72
CA ALA A 131 -15.97 14.40 11.13
C ALA A 131 -17.43 14.78 11.43
N GLN A 132 -17.73 15.20 12.65
CA GLN A 132 -19.06 15.64 13.04
C GLN A 132 -19.44 16.94 12.32
N THR A 133 -18.53 17.92 12.29
CA THR A 133 -18.72 19.22 11.64
C THR A 133 -19.03 19.03 10.14
N TYR A 134 -18.21 18.23 9.45
CA TYR A 134 -18.42 17.91 8.05
C TYR A 134 -19.80 17.25 7.82
N ARG A 135 -20.17 16.29 8.66
CA ARG A 135 -21.48 15.61 8.56
C ARG A 135 -22.65 16.56 8.74
N GLU A 136 -22.56 17.50 9.69
CA GLU A 136 -23.59 18.51 9.91
C GLU A 136 -23.70 19.50 8.76
N GLU A 137 -22.56 19.94 8.18
CA GLU A 137 -22.56 20.77 6.98
C GLU A 137 -23.20 20.06 5.78
N MET A 138 -22.84 18.80 5.52
CA MET A 138 -23.43 18.04 4.42
C MET A 138 -24.95 17.91 4.57
N ARG A 139 -25.44 17.67 5.80
CA ARG A 139 -26.89 17.65 6.09
C ARG A 139 -27.55 19.01 5.85
N ARG A 140 -26.92 20.11 6.29
CA ARG A 140 -27.45 21.48 6.05
C ARG A 140 -27.53 21.81 4.56
N ARG A 141 -26.62 21.25 3.76
CA ARG A 141 -26.60 21.39 2.29
C ARG A 141 -27.56 20.43 1.57
N GLY A 142 -28.31 19.60 2.30
CA GLY A 142 -29.34 18.72 1.75
C GLY A 142 -28.88 17.31 1.38
N HIS A 143 -27.63 16.95 1.68
CA HIS A 143 -27.12 15.60 1.47
C HIS A 143 -27.64 14.66 2.55
N ARG A 144 -28.31 13.59 2.13
CA ARG A 144 -28.83 12.55 3.05
C ARG A 144 -27.73 11.64 3.58
N ASP A 145 -26.68 11.43 2.80
CA ASP A 145 -25.54 10.60 3.16
C ASP A 145 -24.22 11.14 2.60
N VAL A 146 -23.13 10.99 3.35
CA VAL A 146 -21.78 11.42 2.96
C VAL A 146 -21.17 10.54 1.86
N TYR A 147 -21.79 9.39 1.56
CA TYR A 147 -21.40 8.50 0.46
C TYR A 147 -22.11 8.81 -0.86
N SER A 148 -23.02 9.79 -0.89
CA SER A 148 -23.86 10.07 -2.06
C SER A 148 -23.22 10.95 -3.14
N PHE A 149 -21.91 11.14 -3.07
CA PHE A 149 -21.17 11.93 -4.04
C PHE A 149 -20.62 11.04 -5.15
N PHE A 150 -20.67 11.56 -6.38
CA PHE A 150 -20.07 11.00 -7.59
C PHE A 150 -20.85 9.90 -8.32
N ASP A 151 -22.05 10.26 -8.82
CA ASP A 151 -22.37 9.87 -10.21
C ASP A 151 -21.65 10.90 -11.13
N HIS A 152 -20.94 10.43 -12.16
CA HIS A 152 -20.28 11.28 -13.15
C HIS A 152 -21.26 12.28 -13.79
N LYS A 153 -22.57 11.97 -13.78
CA LYS A 153 -23.64 12.86 -14.24
C LYS A 153 -23.96 14.01 -13.29
N THR A 154 -23.66 13.90 -11.99
CA THR A 154 -24.04 14.90 -10.97
C THR A 154 -22.85 15.63 -10.36
N ALA A 155 -21.61 15.22 -10.66
CA ALA A 155 -20.38 15.78 -10.09
C ALA A 155 -20.23 17.31 -10.31
N HIS A 156 -20.78 17.86 -11.39
CA HIS A 156 -20.72 19.30 -11.67
C HIS A 156 -21.63 20.14 -10.76
N PHE A 157 -22.65 19.54 -10.13
CA PHE A 157 -23.53 20.24 -9.18
C PHE A 157 -22.89 20.46 -7.81
N TYR A 158 -21.78 19.77 -7.51
CA TYR A 158 -21.15 19.75 -6.18
C TYR A 158 -19.66 20.11 -6.23
N ALA A 159 -19.33 21.16 -7.00
CA ALA A 159 -17.95 21.61 -7.18
C ALA A 159 -17.25 21.97 -5.86
N ARG A 160 -18.00 22.58 -4.92
CA ARG A 160 -17.47 22.98 -3.61
C ARG A 160 -17.17 21.76 -2.73
N GLU A 161 -18.11 20.81 -2.63
CA GLU A 161 -17.96 19.58 -1.86
C GLU A 161 -16.80 18.75 -2.40
N ARG A 162 -16.67 18.67 -3.73
CA ARG A 162 -15.53 18.01 -4.37
C ARG A 162 -14.20 18.66 -3.96
N THR A 163 -14.11 19.98 -3.95
CA THR A 163 -12.90 20.67 -3.50
C THR A 163 -12.60 20.40 -2.02
N GLU A 164 -13.61 20.47 -1.15
CA GLU A 164 -13.47 20.17 0.29
C GLU A 164 -12.97 18.73 0.52
N ILE A 165 -13.54 17.75 -0.19
CA ILE A 165 -13.11 16.34 -0.19
C ILE A 165 -11.67 16.20 -0.66
N MET A 166 -11.34 16.71 -1.86
CA MET A 166 -9.99 16.55 -2.43
C MET A 166 -8.90 17.25 -1.59
N ASN A 167 -9.23 18.37 -0.93
CA ASN A 167 -8.31 19.05 -0.01
C ASN A 167 -8.00 18.18 1.22
N SER A 168 -8.95 17.34 1.66
CA SER A 168 -8.74 16.42 2.79
C SER A 168 -7.84 15.24 2.42
N TRP A 169 -7.71 14.87 1.15
CA TRP A 169 -6.98 13.67 0.71
C TRP A 169 -5.51 13.67 1.10
N SER A 170 -4.88 14.84 1.21
CA SER A 170 -3.47 14.94 1.65
C SER A 170 -3.21 14.33 3.04
N ARG A 171 -4.25 14.11 3.85
CA ARG A 171 -4.20 13.46 5.16
C ARG A 171 -3.93 11.96 5.11
N ILE A 172 -3.93 11.32 3.92
CA ILE A 172 -3.45 9.92 3.80
C ILE A 172 -1.99 9.77 4.27
N PHE A 173 -1.20 10.84 4.20
CA PHE A 173 0.20 10.85 4.65
C PHE A 173 0.35 11.17 6.15
N GLU A 174 -0.75 11.48 6.83
CA GLU A 174 -0.80 11.69 8.28
C GLU A 174 -1.16 10.35 8.92
N ILE A 175 -0.17 9.60 9.39
CA ILE A 175 -0.39 8.26 9.97
C ILE A 175 -0.48 8.38 11.49
N ASP A 176 -1.70 8.29 12.01
CA ASP A 176 -1.97 8.39 13.45
C ASP A 176 -1.69 7.08 14.19
N GLN A 177 -1.89 5.95 13.50
CA GLN A 177 -1.70 4.60 14.02
C GLN A 177 -0.74 3.85 13.12
N TRP A 178 0.42 3.52 13.68
CA TRP A 178 1.45 2.76 12.97
C TRP A 178 1.33 1.28 13.28
N ASP A 179 0.69 0.54 12.37
CA ASP A 179 0.56 -0.91 12.44
C ASP A 179 0.64 -1.54 11.04
N ILE A 180 0.87 -2.86 11.01
CA ILE A 180 1.15 -3.61 9.78
C ILE A 180 -0.06 -3.73 8.84
N PHE A 181 -1.28 -3.51 9.33
CA PHE A 181 -2.52 -3.60 8.54
C PHE A 181 -2.87 -2.26 7.91
N ARG A 182 -2.56 -1.17 8.62
CA ARG A 182 -2.91 0.19 8.21
C ARG A 182 -1.82 0.90 7.41
N VAL A 183 -0.55 0.64 7.69
CA VAL A 183 0.54 1.34 7.01
C VAL A 183 0.96 0.60 5.76
N GLN A 184 1.03 1.34 4.66
CA GLN A 184 1.65 0.89 3.42
C GLN A 184 2.73 1.85 2.97
N ALA A 185 3.55 1.38 2.04
CA ALA A 185 4.68 2.12 1.51
C ALA A 185 4.60 2.19 -0.01
N ASN A 186 5.18 3.25 -0.57
CA ASN A 186 5.44 3.39 -1.98
C ASN A 186 6.90 3.70 -2.25
N LEU A 187 7.37 3.15 -3.37
CA LEU A 187 8.63 3.51 -4.01
C LEU A 187 8.33 4.02 -5.41
N TRP A 188 9.21 4.85 -5.97
CA TRP A 188 9.04 5.28 -7.37
C TRP A 188 9.41 4.20 -8.38
N GLU A 189 10.38 3.36 -8.03
CA GLU A 189 10.91 2.31 -8.89
C GLU A 189 11.62 1.26 -8.03
N ILE A 190 11.80 0.04 -8.55
CA ILE A 190 12.63 -0.99 -7.92
C ILE A 190 13.92 -1.09 -8.71
N ARG A 191 15.07 -0.79 -8.08
CA ARG A 191 16.40 -0.93 -8.69
C ARG A 191 17.04 -2.23 -8.27
N ASN A 192 17.88 -2.81 -9.13
CA ASN A 192 18.54 -4.10 -8.87
C ASN A 192 19.26 -4.14 -7.49
N GLY A 193 19.97 -3.06 -7.13
CA GLY A 193 20.66 -2.95 -5.84
C GLY A 193 19.76 -2.93 -4.58
N MET A 194 18.45 -2.76 -4.74
CA MET A 194 17.49 -2.82 -3.63
C MET A 194 17.07 -4.26 -3.30
N VAL A 195 17.19 -5.19 -4.25
CA VAL A 195 16.65 -6.55 -4.09
C VAL A 195 17.55 -7.39 -3.19
N LYS A 196 17.02 -7.81 -2.04
CA LYS A 196 17.70 -8.75 -1.12
C LYS A 196 17.41 -10.20 -1.49
N SER A 197 16.16 -10.49 -1.80
CA SER A 197 15.70 -11.83 -2.20
C SER A 197 14.40 -11.74 -2.98
N ILE A 198 14.04 -12.84 -3.62
CA ILE A 198 12.81 -13.00 -4.40
C ILE A 198 12.12 -14.26 -3.87
N LEU A 199 10.85 -14.12 -3.51
CA LEU A 199 10.02 -15.22 -3.03
C LEU A 199 9.12 -15.69 -4.18
N TYR A 200 9.19 -16.98 -4.47
CA TYR A 200 8.30 -17.68 -5.38
C TYR A 200 7.23 -18.43 -4.57
N GLN A 201 6.12 -18.80 -5.22
CA GLN A 201 5.04 -19.53 -4.57
C GLN A 201 5.53 -20.82 -3.89
N GLN A 202 6.41 -21.57 -4.56
CA GLN A 202 6.99 -22.81 -4.04
C GLN A 202 7.77 -22.59 -2.72
N ASP A 203 8.45 -21.46 -2.56
CA ASP A 203 9.22 -21.15 -1.35
C ASP A 203 8.31 -20.93 -0.13
N VAL A 204 7.09 -20.43 -0.35
CA VAL A 204 6.11 -20.19 0.71
C VAL A 204 5.44 -21.50 1.11
N VAL A 205 5.03 -22.33 0.14
CA VAL A 205 4.37 -23.62 0.39
C VAL A 205 5.30 -24.57 1.16
N SER A 206 6.57 -24.66 0.78
CA SER A 206 7.55 -25.48 1.49
C SER A 206 7.79 -25.01 2.93
N ASN A 207 7.82 -23.70 3.17
CA ASN A 207 8.00 -23.15 4.51
C ASN A 207 6.77 -23.34 5.41
N GLU A 208 5.55 -23.28 4.86
CA GLU A 208 4.34 -23.60 5.61
C GLU A 208 4.25 -25.09 5.96
N HIS A 209 4.63 -25.97 5.03
CA HIS A 209 4.73 -27.40 5.29
C HIS A 209 5.70 -27.71 6.44
N LEU A 210 6.93 -27.17 6.38
CA LEU A 210 7.93 -27.31 7.45
C LEU A 210 7.51 -26.67 8.79
N LYS A 211 6.69 -25.60 8.77
CA LYS A 211 6.15 -25.00 10.00
C LYS A 211 5.04 -25.88 10.60
N ASN A 212 4.22 -26.50 9.77
CA ASN A 212 3.19 -27.42 10.21
C ASN A 212 3.81 -28.72 10.75
N GLU A 213 4.78 -29.32 10.06
CA GLU A 213 5.52 -30.49 10.54
C GLU A 213 6.16 -30.23 11.91
N ARG A 214 6.86 -29.10 12.07
CA ARG A 214 7.43 -28.72 13.38
C ARG A 214 6.38 -28.50 14.48
N LYS A 215 5.17 -28.05 14.15
CA LYS A 215 4.07 -27.97 15.13
C LYS A 215 3.57 -29.36 15.53
N PHE A 216 3.50 -30.29 14.58
CA PHE A 216 3.16 -31.68 14.86
C PHE A 216 4.24 -32.37 15.70
N ASP A 217 5.52 -32.11 15.43
CA ASP A 217 6.63 -32.66 16.21
C ASP A 217 6.63 -32.13 17.67
N VAL A 218 6.41 -30.83 17.86
CA VAL A 218 6.31 -30.24 19.22
C VAL A 218 5.08 -30.74 19.98
N GLN A 219 3.96 -31.00 19.29
CA GLN A 219 2.80 -31.67 19.90
C GLN A 219 3.13 -33.14 20.22
N ALA A 220 3.79 -33.88 19.34
CA ALA A 220 4.17 -35.27 19.59
C ALA A 220 5.13 -35.40 20.80
N ASP A 221 6.10 -34.50 20.93
CA ASP A 221 7.07 -34.49 22.04
C ASP A 221 6.41 -34.14 23.40
N THR A 222 5.37 -33.31 23.39
CA THR A 222 4.60 -33.01 24.61
C THR A 222 3.68 -34.17 25.02
N PHE A 223 3.23 -35.00 24.07
CA PHE A 223 2.50 -36.23 24.37
C PHE A 223 3.41 -37.37 24.88
N TYR A 224 4.65 -37.48 24.41
CA TYR A 224 5.58 -38.53 24.84
C TYR A 224 6.31 -38.23 26.17
N ASN A 225 6.53 -36.97 26.53
CA ASN A 225 7.20 -36.60 27.79
C ASN A 225 6.25 -36.37 28.98
N GLY A 226 4.94 -36.56 28.81
CA GLY A 226 3.92 -36.42 29.87
C GLY A 226 3.61 -37.70 30.66
N ASN A 227 4.22 -38.84 30.32
CA ASN A 227 3.98 -40.13 30.97
C ASN A 227 5.29 -40.79 31.48
N ARG A 228 6.07 -40.07 32.29
CA ARG A 228 7.08 -40.65 33.17
C ARG A 228 7.03 -40.01 34.55
#